data_AF-A0A256W6U1-F1
#
_entry.id   AF-A0A256W6U1-F1
#
_cell.length_a   1.000
_cell.length_b   1.000
_cell.length_c   1.000
_cell.angle_alpha   90.00
_cell.angle_beta   90.00
_cell.angle_gamma   90.00
#
_symmetry.space_group_name_H-M   'P 1'
#
loop_
_entity.id
_entity.type
_entity.pdbx_description
1 polymer ?
#
loop_
_entity_poly.entity_id
_entity_poly.type
_entity_poly.pdbx_seq_one_letter_code
_entity_poly.pdbx_strand_id
1 'polypeptide(L)'
;MKVLVINCGSSSIKYQLFNMKDESVLASGLVDKVGLNGSYIKNVRADGDKVKLEGNIFDHQQGIEYVLGVLTSEKHGSIKDLKEIDAVGHRVVHGGEVFNGSVSITDEVISTMEDVVELAPLHNPPNLKGIYAVNELMPGTPQCGVFDTAFHQTMEPKSYMYAIPYALYKKHGIRRYGFHGSSHKFVSQRLSEISNIDINNSKVITCHLGNGASIAAIKNGKSVDTSMGMTPVEGLMMGTRTGDLDVGALTFIMNKEDIGLNATNTLVNKHSGVLGVSGVSSDMREVEEAAAEGNERAILALRM
;
A
#
# COMPACT_ATOMS: atom_id res chain seq x y z
N MET A 1 18.81 -4.01 17.46
CA MET A 1 17.36 -3.79 17.41
C MET A 1 16.79 -4.64 16.29
N LYS A 2 15.80 -5.49 16.55
CA LYS A 2 15.03 -6.20 15.53
C LYS A 2 13.65 -5.57 15.39
N VAL A 3 13.27 -5.23 14.17
CA VAL A 3 11.99 -4.58 13.88
C VAL A 3 11.16 -5.47 12.98
N LEU A 4 9.96 -5.83 13.42
CA LEU A 4 8.98 -6.52 12.59
C LEU A 4 8.19 -5.48 11.81
N VAL A 5 8.23 -5.54 10.48
CA VAL A 5 7.44 -4.67 9.61
C VAL A 5 6.26 -5.46 9.07
N ILE A 6 5.05 -4.92 9.20
CA ILE A 6 3.79 -5.57 8.84
C ILE A 6 3.00 -4.69 7.86
N ASN A 7 2.48 -5.31 6.81
CA ASN A 7 1.58 -4.69 5.85
C ASN A 7 0.35 -5.58 5.65
N CYS A 8 -0.74 -5.22 6.35
CA CYS A 8 -2.02 -5.91 6.26
C CYS A 8 -2.84 -5.36 5.08
N GLY A 9 -3.05 -6.16 4.04
CA GLY A 9 -4.03 -5.90 2.98
C GLY A 9 -5.40 -6.51 3.30
N SER A 10 -6.36 -6.39 2.41
CA SER A 10 -7.72 -6.93 2.62
C SER A 10 -7.76 -8.45 2.84
N SER A 11 -6.89 -9.20 2.17
CA SER A 11 -6.84 -10.67 2.19
C SER A 11 -5.41 -11.22 2.32
N SER A 12 -4.45 -10.40 2.74
CA SER A 12 -3.05 -10.81 2.89
C SER A 12 -2.33 -10.04 3.99
N ILE A 13 -1.25 -10.62 4.51
CA ILE A 13 -0.34 -9.98 5.46
C ILE A 13 1.07 -10.21 4.94
N LYS A 14 1.75 -9.15 4.53
CA LYS A 14 3.18 -9.20 4.20
C LYS A 14 3.98 -8.79 5.42
N TYR A 15 5.07 -9.47 5.69
CA TYR A 15 5.94 -9.13 6.81
C TYR A 15 7.42 -9.34 6.50
N GLN A 16 8.25 -8.57 7.19
CA GLN A 16 9.70 -8.78 7.24
C GLN A 16 10.20 -8.50 8.64
N LEU A 17 11.14 -9.32 9.12
CA LEU A 17 11.87 -9.07 10.35
C LEU A 17 13.26 -8.54 9.99
N PHE A 18 13.54 -7.29 10.35
CA PHE A 18 14.81 -6.64 10.08
C PHE A 18 15.72 -6.69 11.29
N ASN A 19 17.03 -6.80 11.06
CA ASN A 19 18.06 -6.43 12.02
C ASN A 19 18.52 -5.00 11.70
N MET A 20 18.11 -4.03 12.51
CA MET A 20 18.44 -2.62 12.26
C MET A 20 19.88 -2.24 12.61
N LYS A 21 20.74 -3.19 13.03
CA LYS A 21 22.18 -2.94 13.17
C LYS A 21 22.87 -2.79 11.80
N ASP A 22 22.40 -3.55 10.81
CA ASP A 22 22.97 -3.64 9.47
C ASP A 22 21.91 -3.64 8.36
N GLU A 23 20.65 -3.40 8.73
CA GLU A 23 19.46 -3.39 7.85
C GLU A 23 19.21 -4.72 7.12
N SER A 24 19.81 -5.81 7.59
CA SER A 24 19.60 -7.13 7.00
C SER A 24 18.20 -7.68 7.29
N VAL A 25 17.65 -8.42 6.33
CA VAL A 25 16.37 -9.10 6.47
C VAL A 25 16.61 -10.49 7.07
N LEU A 26 16.17 -10.72 8.30
CA LEU A 26 16.28 -12.00 9.01
C LEU A 26 15.26 -13.03 8.50
N ALA A 27 14.05 -12.55 8.20
CA ALA A 27 12.98 -13.33 7.62
C ALA A 27 12.04 -12.44 6.81
N SER A 28 11.41 -13.03 5.79
CA SER A 28 10.38 -12.38 4.98
C SER A 28 9.27 -13.36 4.67
N GLY A 29 8.02 -12.90 4.68
CA GLY A 29 6.91 -13.79 4.44
C GLY A 29 5.63 -13.11 4.00
N LEU A 30 4.67 -13.97 3.67
CA LEU A 30 3.36 -13.64 3.16
C LEU A 30 2.35 -14.62 3.74
N VAL A 31 1.35 -14.11 4.44
CA VAL A 31 0.08 -14.77 4.65
C VAL A 31 -0.84 -14.36 3.50
N ASP A 32 -1.44 -15.33 2.83
CA ASP A 32 -2.29 -15.10 1.67
C ASP A 32 -3.65 -15.76 1.85
N LYS A 33 -4.64 -15.26 1.11
CA LYS A 33 -6.04 -15.71 1.15
C LYS A 33 -6.66 -15.68 2.55
N VAL A 34 -6.31 -14.69 3.37
CA VAL A 34 -6.92 -14.49 4.70
C VAL A 34 -8.44 -14.34 4.56
N GLY A 35 -9.19 -15.09 5.36
CA GLY A 35 -10.66 -15.16 5.32
C GLY A 35 -11.23 -15.94 4.13
N LEU A 36 -10.37 -16.63 3.36
CA LEU A 36 -10.76 -17.41 2.18
C LEU A 36 -10.27 -18.85 2.29
N ASN A 37 -10.87 -19.74 1.50
CA ASN A 37 -10.47 -21.14 1.45
C ASN A 37 -9.05 -21.30 0.88
N GLY A 38 -8.29 -22.22 1.48
CA GLY A 38 -6.92 -22.53 1.04
C GLY A 38 -5.92 -21.43 1.38
N SER A 39 -6.14 -20.71 2.49
CA SER A 39 -5.14 -19.82 3.08
C SER A 39 -3.84 -20.54 3.39
N TYR A 40 -2.75 -19.79 3.33
CA TYR A 40 -1.43 -20.31 3.60
C TYR A 40 -0.49 -19.20 4.06
N ILE A 41 0.58 -19.59 4.74
CA ILE A 41 1.72 -18.74 5.05
C ILE A 41 2.95 -19.25 4.31
N LYS A 42 3.70 -18.34 3.69
CA LYS A 42 5.06 -18.58 3.17
C LYS A 42 6.03 -17.77 3.99
N ASN A 43 7.16 -18.36 4.37
CA ASN A 43 8.27 -17.69 5.03
C ASN A 43 9.60 -18.10 4.39
N VAL A 44 10.50 -17.13 4.30
CA VAL A 44 11.86 -17.28 3.80
C VAL A 44 12.81 -16.65 4.80
N ARG A 45 13.73 -17.45 5.35
CA ARG A 45 14.80 -17.00 6.25
C ARG A 45 16.01 -16.47 5.48
N ALA A 46 16.85 -15.70 6.17
CA ALA A 46 18.10 -15.16 5.63
C ALA A 46 19.07 -16.22 5.10
N ASP A 47 19.07 -17.42 5.69
CA ASP A 47 19.89 -18.56 5.27
C ASP A 47 19.29 -19.33 4.07
N GLY A 48 18.14 -18.88 3.56
CA GLY A 48 17.47 -19.47 2.41
C GLY A 48 16.50 -20.60 2.77
N ASP A 49 16.29 -20.94 4.05
CA ASP A 49 15.22 -21.86 4.44
C ASP A 49 13.87 -21.30 4.01
N LYS A 50 13.05 -22.15 3.36
CA LYS A 50 11.72 -21.79 2.86
C LYS A 50 10.70 -22.75 3.42
N VAL A 51 9.62 -22.20 3.94
CA VAL A 51 8.48 -22.99 4.38
C VAL A 51 7.19 -22.42 3.79
N LYS A 52 6.30 -23.33 3.38
CA LYS A 52 4.90 -23.03 3.06
C LYS A 52 4.03 -23.91 3.94
N LEU A 53 3.19 -23.30 4.76
CA LEU A 53 2.22 -24.00 5.60
C LEU A 53 0.82 -23.62 5.12
N GLU A 54 0.02 -24.63 4.79
CA GLU A 54 -1.39 -24.45 4.46
C GLU A 54 -2.22 -24.60 5.73
N GLY A 55 -3.27 -23.81 5.87
CA GLY A 55 -4.11 -23.82 7.06
C GLY A 55 -5.28 -22.86 6.90
N ASN A 56 -6.29 -22.97 7.75
CA ASN A 56 -7.43 -22.05 7.74
C ASN A 56 -7.07 -20.81 8.56
N ILE A 57 -6.98 -19.66 7.90
CA ILE A 57 -6.65 -18.36 8.48
C ILE A 57 -7.86 -17.47 8.26
N PHE A 58 -8.72 -17.39 9.28
CA PHE A 58 -10.04 -16.79 9.18
C PHE A 58 -9.99 -15.26 9.18
N ASP A 59 -9.01 -14.67 9.85
CA ASP A 59 -8.84 -13.22 9.92
C ASP A 59 -7.38 -12.80 10.11
N HIS A 60 -7.18 -11.49 10.19
CA HIS A 60 -5.86 -10.89 10.36
C HIS A 60 -5.23 -11.20 11.71
N GLN A 61 -6.00 -11.34 12.79
CA GLN A 61 -5.46 -11.66 14.09
C GLN A 61 -4.81 -13.04 14.07
N GLN A 62 -5.56 -14.04 13.62
CA GLN A 62 -5.03 -15.39 13.43
C GLN A 62 -3.86 -15.41 12.44
N GLY A 63 -3.93 -14.59 11.38
CA GLY A 63 -2.82 -14.43 10.45
C GLY A 63 -1.54 -13.94 11.12
N ILE A 64 -1.62 -12.96 12.03
CA ILE A 64 -0.48 -12.46 12.80
C ILE A 64 0.02 -13.51 13.80
N GLU A 65 -0.87 -14.26 14.45
CA GLU A 65 -0.49 -15.39 15.30
C GLU A 65 0.37 -16.42 14.54
N TYR A 66 -0.04 -16.77 13.31
CA TYR A 66 0.74 -17.65 12.44
C TYR A 66 2.10 -17.04 12.06
N VAL A 67 2.16 -15.73 11.78
CA VAL A 67 3.43 -15.04 11.51
C VAL A 67 4.37 -15.16 12.69
N LEU A 68 3.90 -14.81 13.89
CA LEU A 68 4.70 -14.87 15.11
C LEU A 68 5.15 -16.30 15.42
N GLY A 69 4.25 -17.28 15.31
CA GLY A 69 4.56 -18.69 15.52
C GLY A 69 5.58 -19.25 14.51
N VAL A 70 5.54 -18.82 13.25
CA VAL A 70 6.58 -19.19 12.27
C VAL A 70 7.90 -18.51 12.61
N LEU A 71 7.90 -17.23 13.01
CA LEU A 71 9.13 -16.51 13.38
C LEU A 71 9.84 -17.11 14.59
N THR A 72 9.10 -17.70 15.54
CA THR A 72 9.65 -18.36 16.75
C THR A 72 9.77 -19.88 16.64
N SER A 73 9.45 -20.48 15.48
CA SER A 73 9.53 -21.92 15.29
C SER A 73 10.96 -22.44 15.48
N GLU A 74 11.13 -23.55 16.23
CA GLU A 74 12.46 -24.17 16.39
C GLU A 74 13.08 -24.58 15.05
N LYS A 75 12.25 -24.97 14.07
CA LYS A 75 12.69 -25.46 12.78
C LYS A 75 12.82 -24.34 11.74
N HIS A 76 11.82 -23.46 11.66
CA HIS A 76 11.67 -22.48 10.58
C HIS A 76 11.76 -21.02 11.05
N GLY A 77 11.98 -20.79 12.34
CA GLY A 77 12.02 -19.46 12.95
C GLY A 77 13.35 -18.76 12.77
N SER A 78 13.30 -17.42 12.85
CA SER A 78 14.48 -16.55 12.79
C SER A 78 14.86 -15.96 14.15
N ILE A 79 14.02 -16.20 15.16
CA ILE A 79 14.19 -15.79 16.56
C ILE A 79 13.72 -16.94 17.47
N LYS A 80 14.14 -16.95 18.73
CA LYS A 80 13.75 -17.95 19.72
C LYS A 80 12.56 -17.51 20.57
N ASP A 81 12.43 -16.20 20.78
CA ASP A 81 11.39 -15.62 21.65
C ASP A 81 10.87 -14.30 21.06
N LEU A 82 9.58 -14.01 21.27
CA LEU A 82 8.94 -12.77 20.81
C LEU A 82 9.57 -11.52 21.42
N LYS A 83 10.17 -11.62 22.62
CA LYS A 83 10.93 -10.54 23.27
C LYS A 83 12.16 -10.11 22.48
N GLU A 84 12.59 -10.88 21.48
CA GLU A 84 13.65 -10.45 20.57
C GLU A 84 13.18 -9.41 19.54
N ILE A 85 11.87 -9.20 19.39
CA ILE A 85 11.30 -8.14 18.56
C ILE A 85 11.20 -6.86 19.40
N ASP A 86 12.05 -5.89 19.09
CA ASP A 86 12.17 -4.66 19.87
C ASP A 86 11.07 -3.63 19.52
N ALA A 87 10.53 -3.68 18.29
CA ALA A 87 9.44 -2.82 17.84
C ALA A 87 8.71 -3.41 16.63
N VAL A 88 7.48 -2.93 16.38
CA VAL A 88 6.69 -3.28 15.19
C VAL A 88 6.34 -2.03 14.38
N GLY A 89 6.63 -2.06 13.08
CA GLY A 89 6.23 -1.02 12.13
C GLY A 89 5.05 -1.47 11.29
N HIS A 90 3.99 -0.66 11.22
CA HIS A 90 2.78 -0.94 10.46
C HIS A 90 2.71 -0.01 9.27
N ARG A 91 2.58 -0.55 8.06
CA ARG A 91 2.10 0.26 6.93
C ARG A 91 0.63 0.57 7.16
N VAL A 92 0.32 1.86 7.20
CA VAL A 92 -1.05 2.37 7.26
C VAL A 92 -1.35 3.10 5.96
N VAL A 93 -2.49 2.83 5.34
CA VAL A 93 -2.77 3.43 4.03
C VAL A 93 -3.15 4.90 4.17
N HIS A 94 -4.10 5.25 5.04
CA HIS A 94 -4.66 6.60 5.08
C HIS A 94 -4.59 7.23 6.47
N GLY A 95 -3.87 8.34 6.59
CA GLY A 95 -3.74 9.12 7.84
C GLY A 95 -4.62 10.37 7.92
N GLY A 96 -5.43 10.63 6.89
CA GLY A 96 -6.19 11.87 6.77
C GLY A 96 -5.28 13.09 6.68
N GLU A 97 -5.74 14.23 7.17
CA GLU A 97 -4.93 15.45 7.32
C GLU A 97 -4.16 15.47 8.66
N VAL A 98 -4.42 14.51 9.54
CA VAL A 98 -3.89 14.52 10.92
C VAL A 98 -2.43 14.07 10.94
N PHE A 99 -2.09 13.03 10.18
CA PHE A 99 -0.76 12.44 10.20
C PHE A 99 0.10 12.87 9.00
N ASN A 100 1.14 13.66 9.28
CA ASN A 100 2.12 14.17 8.31
C ASN A 100 3.49 13.47 8.37
N GLY A 101 3.58 12.40 9.15
CA GLY A 101 4.78 11.59 9.32
C GLY A 101 4.43 10.25 9.99
N SER A 102 5.46 9.44 10.22
CA SER A 102 5.31 8.24 11.05
C SER A 102 5.08 8.63 12.51
N VAL A 103 4.21 7.91 13.21
CA VAL A 103 3.89 8.17 14.62
C VAL A 103 3.95 6.89 15.44
N SER A 104 4.34 7.01 16.70
CA SER A 104 4.11 5.92 17.67
C SER A 104 2.61 5.67 17.80
N ILE A 105 2.21 4.41 17.75
CA ILE A 105 0.81 4.03 17.92
C ILE A 105 0.44 4.18 19.40
N THR A 106 -0.55 5.01 19.66
CA THR A 106 -1.22 5.19 20.95
C THR A 106 -2.72 4.99 20.78
N ASP A 107 -3.49 4.95 21.87
CA ASP A 107 -4.95 4.84 21.81
C ASP A 107 -5.57 6.03 21.05
N GLU A 108 -5.00 7.24 21.17
CA GLU A 108 -5.44 8.41 20.40
C GLU A 108 -5.16 8.25 18.89
N VAL A 109 -4.02 7.66 18.53
CA VAL A 109 -3.70 7.38 17.12
C VAL A 109 -4.64 6.34 16.55
N ILE A 110 -4.95 5.29 17.32
CA ILE A 110 -5.91 4.25 16.95
C ILE A 110 -7.30 4.85 16.72
N SER A 111 -7.80 5.63 17.69
CA SER A 111 -9.10 6.31 17.56
C SER A 111 -9.13 7.24 16.35
N THR A 112 -8.05 8.00 16.11
CA THR A 112 -7.97 8.85 14.91
C THR A 112 -8.00 8.02 13.62
N MET A 113 -7.32 6.87 13.61
CA MET A 113 -7.33 5.95 12.46
C MET A 113 -8.71 5.35 12.19
N GLU A 114 -9.49 5.08 13.24
CA GLU A 114 -10.89 4.64 13.16
C GLU A 114 -11.78 5.73 12.53
N ASP A 115 -11.61 6.99 12.95
CA ASP A 115 -12.37 8.13 12.41
C ASP A 115 -12.15 8.34 10.90
N VAL A 116 -10.95 8.02 10.41
CA VAL A 116 -10.61 8.18 8.98
C VAL A 116 -10.84 6.89 8.16
N VAL A 117 -11.48 5.86 8.71
CA VAL A 117 -11.82 4.63 7.97
C VAL A 117 -12.66 4.92 6.74
N GLU A 118 -13.58 5.88 6.80
CA GLU A 118 -14.43 6.26 5.65
C GLU A 118 -13.62 6.72 4.43
N LEU A 119 -12.41 7.25 4.63
CA LEU A 119 -11.52 7.68 3.55
C LEU A 119 -10.81 6.49 2.87
N ALA A 120 -10.66 5.37 3.57
CA ALA A 120 -9.99 4.18 3.05
C ALA A 120 -10.60 2.87 3.61
N PRO A 121 -11.89 2.59 3.33
CA PRO A 121 -12.65 1.52 4.00
C PRO A 121 -12.14 0.11 3.70
N LEU A 122 -11.42 -0.08 2.59
CA LEU A 122 -10.83 -1.37 2.22
C LEU A 122 -9.40 -1.57 2.75
N HIS A 123 -8.82 -0.54 3.39
CA HIS A 123 -7.40 -0.54 3.76
C HIS A 123 -7.16 -0.23 5.24
N ASN A 124 -7.80 0.79 5.80
CA ASN A 124 -7.61 1.14 7.21
C ASN A 124 -8.09 0.04 8.17
N PRO A 125 -9.25 -0.62 7.95
CA PRO A 125 -9.69 -1.71 8.82
C PRO A 125 -8.70 -2.88 8.94
N PRO A 126 -8.13 -3.46 7.85
CA PRO A 126 -7.10 -4.49 8.01
C PRO A 126 -5.80 -3.96 8.64
N ASN A 127 -5.44 -2.68 8.45
CA ASN A 127 -4.29 -2.08 9.15
C ASN A 127 -4.52 -2.03 10.67
N LEU A 128 -5.70 -1.56 11.11
CA LEU A 128 -6.12 -1.54 12.51
C LEU A 128 -6.14 -2.95 13.11
N LYS A 129 -6.67 -3.95 12.41
CA LYS A 129 -6.63 -5.35 12.88
C LYS A 129 -5.20 -5.84 13.14
N GLY A 130 -4.25 -5.46 12.29
CA GLY A 130 -2.84 -5.79 12.50
C GLY A 130 -2.26 -5.14 13.76
N ILE A 131 -2.62 -3.88 14.03
CA ILE A 131 -2.22 -3.15 15.24
C ILE A 131 -2.82 -3.79 16.50
N TYR A 132 -4.11 -4.11 16.46
CA TYR A 132 -4.81 -4.77 17.56
C TYR A 132 -4.23 -6.15 17.87
N ALA A 133 -3.94 -6.95 16.84
CA ALA A 133 -3.32 -8.25 17.02
C ALA A 133 -1.95 -8.14 17.70
N VAL A 134 -1.12 -7.15 17.34
CA VAL A 134 0.18 -6.94 17.99
C VAL A 134 0.01 -6.46 19.44
N ASN A 135 -0.95 -5.59 19.73
CA ASN A 135 -1.26 -5.17 21.10
C ASN A 135 -1.63 -6.37 22.00
N GLU A 136 -2.39 -7.32 21.47
CA GLU A 136 -2.82 -8.50 22.20
C GLU A 136 -1.69 -9.54 22.36
N LEU A 137 -0.97 -9.83 21.28
CA LEU A 137 0.01 -10.93 21.23
C LEU A 137 1.39 -10.52 21.77
N MET A 138 1.72 -9.24 21.73
CA MET A 138 3.02 -8.69 22.14
C MET A 138 2.83 -7.44 23.02
N PRO A 139 2.16 -7.58 24.18
CA PRO A 139 1.81 -6.44 25.02
C PRO A 139 3.07 -5.69 25.49
N GLY A 140 3.05 -4.37 25.33
CA GLY A 140 4.15 -3.48 25.71
C GLY A 140 5.24 -3.32 24.64
N THR A 141 5.18 -4.04 23.51
CA THR A 141 6.09 -3.80 22.39
C THR A 141 5.74 -2.48 21.69
N PRO A 142 6.70 -1.55 21.52
CA PRO A 142 6.46 -0.30 20.79
C PRO A 142 6.00 -0.54 19.36
N GLN A 143 4.91 0.12 18.97
CA GLN A 143 4.37 0.09 17.61
C GLN A 143 4.48 1.46 16.94
N CYS A 144 4.72 1.48 15.63
CA CYS A 144 4.82 2.70 14.82
C CYS A 144 3.96 2.58 13.56
N GLY A 145 3.09 3.56 13.31
CA GLY A 145 2.30 3.68 12.10
C GLY A 145 3.03 4.52 11.06
N VAL A 146 3.22 3.97 9.86
CA VAL A 146 3.83 4.65 8.72
C VAL A 146 2.78 4.83 7.63
N PHE A 147 2.33 6.07 7.44
CA PHE A 147 1.21 6.39 6.55
C PHE A 147 1.66 6.64 5.12
N ASP A 148 1.02 5.98 4.16
CA ASP A 148 1.29 6.19 2.72
C ASP A 148 0.95 7.63 2.27
N THR A 149 0.01 8.30 2.95
CA THR A 149 -0.40 9.68 2.66
C THR A 149 0.53 10.74 3.27
N ALA A 150 1.35 10.38 4.26
CA ALA A 150 2.08 11.36 5.08
C ALA A 150 3.07 12.20 4.28
N PHE A 151 3.84 11.58 3.38
CA PHE A 151 4.86 12.28 2.59
C PHE A 151 4.27 13.40 1.71
N HIS A 152 3.03 13.22 1.28
CA HIS A 152 2.31 14.12 0.39
C HIS A 152 1.59 15.27 1.13
N GLN A 153 1.58 15.28 2.47
CA GLN A 153 0.98 16.37 3.27
C GLN A 153 1.68 17.73 3.11
N THR A 154 2.81 17.77 2.39
CA THR A 154 3.52 19.01 2.06
C THR A 154 2.98 19.72 0.81
N MET A 155 2.00 19.14 0.11
CA MET A 155 1.32 19.79 -1.02
C MET A 155 0.57 21.06 -0.59
N GLU A 156 0.68 22.12 -1.39
CA GLU A 156 -0.09 23.36 -1.21
C GLU A 156 -1.54 23.20 -1.70
N PRO A 157 -2.49 24.05 -1.25
CA PRO A 157 -3.90 23.98 -1.65
C PRO A 157 -4.14 23.90 -3.15
N LYS A 158 -3.33 24.61 -3.95
CA LYS A 158 -3.42 24.58 -5.41
C LYS A 158 -3.17 23.19 -6.03
N SER A 159 -2.45 22.31 -5.34
CA SER A 159 -2.15 20.95 -5.81
C SER A 159 -3.16 19.93 -5.30
N TYR A 160 -3.70 20.12 -4.09
CA TYR A 160 -4.58 19.12 -3.48
C TYR A 160 -6.09 19.41 -3.58
N MET A 161 -6.48 20.65 -3.89
CA MET A 161 -7.90 21.00 -4.02
C MET A 161 -8.43 20.58 -5.39
N TYR A 162 -9.55 19.85 -5.39
CA TYR A 162 -10.31 19.60 -6.61
C TYR A 162 -11.19 20.81 -6.97
N ALA A 163 -11.42 21.02 -8.26
CA ALA A 163 -12.27 22.09 -8.80
C ALA A 163 -13.78 21.75 -8.67
N ILE A 164 -14.22 21.48 -7.44
CA ILE A 164 -15.59 21.13 -7.05
C ILE A 164 -16.08 22.09 -5.95
N PRO A 165 -17.38 22.10 -5.58
CA PRO A 165 -17.87 22.97 -4.51
C PRO A 165 -17.04 22.84 -3.22
N TYR A 166 -16.48 23.96 -2.75
CA TYR A 166 -15.56 24.00 -1.60
C TYR A 166 -16.16 23.40 -0.31
N ALA A 167 -17.49 23.41 -0.17
CA ALA A 167 -18.19 22.80 0.95
C ALA A 167 -17.93 21.28 1.06
N LEU A 168 -17.67 20.58 -0.05
CA LEU A 168 -17.35 19.14 -0.03
C LEU A 168 -16.00 18.87 0.63
N TYR A 169 -15.01 19.73 0.38
CA TYR A 169 -13.73 19.69 1.10
C TYR A 169 -13.96 19.91 2.60
N LYS A 170 -14.67 20.97 2.98
CA LYS A 170 -14.90 21.32 4.40
C LYS A 170 -15.70 20.28 5.17
N LYS A 171 -16.67 19.63 4.53
CA LYS A 171 -17.59 18.68 5.18
C LYS A 171 -17.06 17.24 5.17
N HIS A 172 -16.42 16.83 4.07
CA HIS A 172 -16.08 15.42 3.83
C HIS A 172 -14.58 15.19 3.59
N GLY A 173 -13.74 16.24 3.67
CA GLY A 173 -12.30 16.10 3.46
C GLY A 173 -11.93 15.66 2.04
N ILE A 174 -12.75 16.00 1.03
CA ILE A 174 -12.49 15.65 -0.36
C ILE A 174 -11.33 16.49 -0.91
N ARG A 175 -10.16 15.86 -1.04
CA ARG A 175 -8.92 16.44 -1.54
C ARG A 175 -7.98 15.34 -2.06
N ARG A 176 -6.93 15.73 -2.77
CA ARG A 176 -5.79 14.85 -3.04
C ARG A 176 -5.06 14.53 -1.74
N TYR A 177 -4.87 13.24 -1.46
CA TYR A 177 -3.99 12.76 -0.39
C TYR A 177 -2.70 12.20 -0.98
N GLY A 178 -2.79 11.42 -2.06
CA GLY A 178 -1.65 10.72 -2.64
C GLY A 178 -1.24 9.48 -1.83
N PHE A 179 -0.65 8.49 -2.51
CA PHE A 179 -0.22 7.23 -1.90
C PHE A 179 1.18 6.84 -2.40
N HIS A 180 1.70 5.72 -1.90
CA HIS A 180 3.09 5.31 -2.08
C HIS A 180 4.10 6.33 -1.51
N GLY A 181 3.68 7.18 -0.57
CA GLY A 181 4.52 8.23 0.00
C GLY A 181 5.81 7.70 0.61
N SER A 182 5.76 6.57 1.32
CA SER A 182 6.95 5.90 1.85
C SER A 182 7.94 5.47 0.76
N SER A 183 7.43 4.97 -0.37
CA SER A 183 8.29 4.60 -1.50
C SER A 183 8.90 5.81 -2.17
N HIS A 184 8.10 6.84 -2.49
CA HIS A 184 8.58 8.09 -3.08
C HIS A 184 9.61 8.80 -2.19
N LYS A 185 9.36 8.84 -0.88
CA LYS A 185 10.30 9.37 0.11
C LYS A 185 11.61 8.58 0.10
N PHE A 186 11.54 7.25 0.19
CA PHE A 186 12.73 6.40 0.23
C PHE A 186 13.59 6.55 -1.04
N VAL A 187 13.00 6.42 -2.23
CA VAL A 187 13.79 6.45 -3.48
C VAL A 187 14.35 7.84 -3.78
N SER A 188 13.66 8.91 -3.39
CA SER A 188 14.19 10.28 -3.53
C SER A 188 15.35 10.56 -2.58
N GLN A 189 15.29 10.05 -1.34
CA GLN A 189 16.42 10.10 -0.41
C GLN A 189 17.59 9.23 -0.90
N ARG A 190 17.30 8.02 -1.39
CA ARG A 190 18.32 7.12 -1.92
C ARG A 190 19.04 7.72 -3.13
N LEU A 191 18.32 8.44 -4.00
CA LEU A 191 18.92 9.19 -5.11
C LEU A 191 19.96 10.21 -4.61
N SER A 192 19.65 10.93 -3.52
CA SER A 192 20.57 11.90 -2.90
C SER A 192 21.89 11.22 -2.50
N GLU A 193 21.81 10.03 -1.91
CA GLU A 193 22.97 9.26 -1.45
C GLU A 193 23.83 8.71 -2.59
N ILE A 194 23.21 8.15 -3.64
CA ILE A 194 23.96 7.48 -4.73
C ILE A 194 24.48 8.45 -5.78
N SER A 195 23.82 9.61 -5.95
CA SER A 195 24.16 10.60 -6.97
C SER A 195 24.78 11.87 -6.38
N ASN A 196 24.96 11.94 -5.06
CA ASN A 196 25.52 13.09 -4.35
C ASN A 196 24.80 14.41 -4.69
N ILE A 197 23.48 14.34 -4.84
CA ILE A 197 22.61 15.49 -5.09
C ILE A 197 22.01 15.93 -3.75
N ASP A 198 22.03 17.23 -3.45
CA ASP A 198 21.28 17.75 -2.29
C ASP A 198 19.77 17.72 -2.57
N ILE A 199 19.05 16.85 -1.88
CA ILE A 199 17.60 16.72 -2.04
C ILE A 199 16.86 18.02 -1.67
N ASN A 200 17.42 18.83 -0.76
CA ASN A 200 16.83 20.09 -0.31
C ASN A 200 17.04 21.23 -1.32
N ASN A 201 17.83 21.00 -2.37
CA ASN A 201 18.07 21.95 -3.45
C ASN A 201 17.97 21.29 -4.84
N SER A 202 16.94 20.48 -5.03
CA SER A 202 16.71 19.77 -6.29
C SER A 202 15.22 19.63 -6.63
N LYS A 203 14.97 19.28 -7.89
CA LYS A 203 13.66 18.90 -8.42
C LYS A 203 13.77 17.47 -8.89
N VAL A 204 13.01 16.58 -8.25
CA VAL A 204 13.03 15.14 -8.51
C VAL A 204 11.63 14.71 -8.91
N ILE A 205 11.57 13.84 -9.91
CA ILE A 205 10.36 13.12 -10.27
C ILE A 205 10.61 11.66 -9.93
N THR A 206 9.73 11.06 -9.12
CA THR A 206 9.82 9.65 -8.75
C THR A 206 8.66 8.89 -9.37
N CYS A 207 8.98 7.80 -10.09
CA CYS A 207 8.01 6.93 -10.74
C CYS A 207 7.96 5.59 -10.02
N HIS A 208 6.93 5.38 -9.19
CA HIS A 208 6.65 4.09 -8.60
C HIS A 208 5.77 3.30 -9.57
N LEU A 209 6.36 2.39 -10.35
CA LEU A 209 5.67 1.64 -11.40
C LEU A 209 5.54 0.16 -11.01
N GLY A 210 4.42 -0.18 -10.37
CA GLY A 210 4.04 -1.56 -10.09
C GLY A 210 2.58 -1.81 -10.48
N ASN A 211 1.96 -2.86 -9.92
CA ASN A 211 0.52 -3.12 -10.13
C ASN A 211 -0.37 -1.96 -9.67
N GLY A 212 0.10 -1.18 -8.70
CA GLY A 212 -0.29 0.21 -8.53
C GLY A 212 0.82 1.13 -8.98
N ALA A 213 0.47 2.14 -9.74
CA ALA A 213 1.43 3.06 -10.31
C ALA A 213 1.13 4.50 -9.89
N SER A 214 2.17 5.24 -9.53
CA SER A 214 2.04 6.66 -9.22
C SER A 214 3.33 7.39 -9.53
N ILE A 215 3.21 8.65 -9.94
CA ILE A 215 4.33 9.57 -10.11
C ILE A 215 4.21 10.70 -9.08
N ALA A 216 5.33 11.13 -8.50
CA ALA A 216 5.36 12.26 -7.57
C ALA A 216 6.37 13.31 -8.01
N ALA A 217 5.98 14.57 -7.88
CA ALA A 217 6.88 15.72 -8.03
C ALA A 217 7.40 16.10 -6.65
N ILE A 218 8.72 16.12 -6.50
CA ILE A 218 9.41 16.42 -5.26
C ILE A 218 10.31 17.63 -5.50
N LYS A 219 10.12 18.68 -4.72
CA LYS A 219 10.91 19.91 -4.79
C LYS A 219 11.49 20.20 -3.42
N ASN A 220 12.81 20.32 -3.35
CA ASN A 220 13.53 20.63 -2.10
C ASN A 220 13.15 19.66 -0.97
N GLY A 221 13.15 18.35 -1.26
CA GLY A 221 12.82 17.28 -0.31
C GLY A 221 11.34 17.14 0.06
N LYS A 222 10.45 17.98 -0.49
CA LYS A 222 9.02 17.98 -0.19
C LYS A 222 8.21 17.55 -1.40
N SER A 223 7.18 16.74 -1.18
CA SER A 223 6.23 16.40 -2.24
C SER A 223 5.35 17.61 -2.54
N VAL A 224 5.37 18.07 -3.79
CA VAL A 224 4.60 19.23 -4.25
C VAL A 224 3.42 18.86 -5.15
N ASP A 225 3.45 17.64 -5.71
CA ASP A 225 2.34 17.04 -6.44
C ASP A 225 2.50 15.50 -6.50
N THR A 226 1.41 14.79 -6.80
CA THR A 226 1.39 13.33 -6.99
C THR A 226 0.18 12.91 -7.82
N SER A 227 0.34 11.90 -8.66
CA SER A 227 -0.72 11.51 -9.61
C SER A 227 -1.94 10.89 -8.93
N MET A 228 -1.74 10.14 -7.84
CA MET A 228 -2.87 9.57 -7.11
C MET A 228 -3.63 10.64 -6.32
N GLY A 229 -4.91 10.41 -6.15
CA GLY A 229 -5.91 11.36 -5.70
C GLY A 229 -6.26 11.28 -4.23
N MET A 230 -7.56 11.52 -3.98
CA MET A 230 -8.24 11.07 -2.78
C MET A 230 -8.16 9.55 -2.63
N THR A 231 -8.23 8.84 -3.75
CA THR A 231 -8.16 7.37 -3.80
C THR A 231 -6.99 6.93 -4.69
N PRO A 232 -6.55 5.67 -4.57
CA PRO A 232 -5.48 5.14 -5.42
C PRO A 232 -5.88 4.89 -6.89
N VAL A 233 -7.05 5.35 -7.35
CA VAL A 233 -7.53 5.16 -8.73
C VAL A 233 -7.00 6.24 -9.68
N GLU A 234 -6.89 7.49 -9.22
CA GLU A 234 -6.50 8.63 -10.06
C GLU A 234 -5.05 8.52 -10.58
N GLY A 235 -4.80 9.11 -11.74
CA GLY A 235 -3.49 9.27 -12.35
C GLY A 235 -3.22 8.23 -13.44
N LEU A 236 -2.11 7.50 -13.27
CA LEU A 236 -1.62 6.56 -14.27
C LEU A 236 -2.58 5.39 -14.50
N MET A 237 -2.59 4.86 -15.72
CA MET A 237 -3.11 3.52 -16.00
C MET A 237 -2.32 2.49 -15.17
N MET A 238 -3.02 1.52 -14.57
CA MET A 238 -2.41 0.51 -13.70
C MET A 238 -2.88 -0.90 -14.09
N GLY A 239 -2.48 -1.94 -13.34
CA GLY A 239 -2.83 -3.32 -13.69
C GLY A 239 -4.33 -3.57 -13.86
N THR A 240 -5.16 -3.08 -12.92
CA THR A 240 -6.63 -3.25 -12.94
C THR A 240 -7.42 -1.96 -12.75
N ARG A 241 -6.72 -0.84 -12.52
CA ARG A 241 -7.33 0.47 -12.26
C ARG A 241 -7.30 1.33 -13.51
N THR A 242 -8.36 2.10 -13.70
CA THR A 242 -8.51 2.99 -14.87
C THR A 242 -7.38 3.99 -14.98
N GLY A 243 -6.92 4.57 -13.86
CA GLY A 243 -6.24 5.85 -13.92
C GLY A 243 -7.27 6.97 -14.16
N ASP A 244 -6.80 8.07 -14.75
CA ASP A 244 -7.63 9.18 -15.15
C ASP A 244 -8.68 8.78 -16.18
N LEU A 245 -9.94 9.10 -15.89
CA LEU A 245 -11.09 8.86 -16.75
C LEU A 245 -11.99 10.09 -16.68
N ASP A 246 -12.56 10.49 -17.82
CA ASP A 246 -13.57 11.55 -17.85
C ASP A 246 -14.77 11.18 -16.97
N VAL A 247 -15.09 12.04 -16.01
CA VAL A 247 -16.23 11.88 -15.10
C VAL A 247 -17.55 11.83 -15.88
N GLY A 248 -17.67 12.57 -16.99
CA GLY A 248 -18.82 12.49 -17.88
C GLY A 248 -18.96 11.11 -18.51
N ALA A 249 -17.86 10.55 -19.04
CA ALA A 249 -17.84 9.18 -19.55
C ALA A 249 -18.19 8.14 -18.48
N LEU A 250 -17.69 8.29 -17.25
CA LEU A 250 -18.05 7.40 -16.14
C LEU A 250 -19.57 7.42 -15.87
N THR A 251 -20.18 8.60 -15.77
CA THR A 251 -21.63 8.72 -15.56
C THR A 251 -22.45 8.17 -16.73
N PHE A 252 -21.94 8.31 -17.96
CA PHE A 252 -22.56 7.72 -19.14
C PHE A 252 -22.54 6.20 -19.11
N ILE A 253 -21.41 5.59 -18.73
CA ILE A 253 -21.28 4.13 -18.57
C ILE A 253 -22.27 3.63 -17.50
N MET A 254 -22.31 4.30 -16.34
CA MET A 254 -23.24 3.92 -15.27
C MET A 254 -24.69 3.86 -15.74
N ASN A 255 -25.11 4.85 -16.54
CA ASN A 255 -26.46 4.92 -17.09
C ASN A 255 -26.69 3.87 -18.20
N LYS A 256 -25.71 3.64 -19.07
CA LYS A 256 -25.85 2.69 -20.19
C LYS A 256 -25.85 1.23 -19.76
N GLU A 257 -25.03 0.89 -18.79
CA GLU A 257 -24.92 -0.47 -18.25
C GLU A 257 -25.89 -0.72 -17.08
N ASP A 258 -26.67 0.28 -16.67
CA ASP A 258 -27.60 0.23 -15.54
C ASP A 258 -26.92 -0.26 -14.24
N ILE A 259 -25.74 0.30 -13.93
CA ILE A 259 -24.93 -0.10 -12.79
C ILE A 259 -24.90 0.96 -11.68
N GLY A 260 -25.00 0.50 -10.44
CA GLY A 260 -24.88 1.33 -9.23
C GLY A 260 -23.43 1.57 -8.80
N LEU A 261 -23.27 2.25 -7.65
CA LEU A 261 -21.96 2.65 -7.09
C LEU A 261 -21.00 1.46 -6.87
N ASN A 262 -21.48 0.34 -6.34
CA ASN A 262 -20.62 -0.82 -6.04
C ASN A 262 -20.06 -1.48 -7.30
N ALA A 263 -20.89 -1.64 -8.31
CA ALA A 263 -20.49 -2.19 -9.60
C ALA A 263 -19.54 -1.21 -10.32
N THR A 264 -19.81 0.09 -10.25
CA THR A 264 -18.93 1.14 -10.79
C THR A 264 -17.57 1.13 -10.10
N ASN A 265 -17.53 1.05 -8.77
CA ASN A 265 -16.29 0.96 -8.01
C ASN A 265 -15.47 -0.28 -8.40
N THR A 266 -16.14 -1.42 -8.57
CA THR A 266 -15.53 -2.67 -9.04
C THR A 266 -14.99 -2.51 -10.46
N LEU A 267 -15.74 -1.91 -11.37
CA LEU A 267 -15.31 -1.63 -12.74
C LEU A 267 -14.00 -0.84 -12.75
N VAL A 268 -13.96 0.31 -12.07
CA VAL A 268 -12.80 1.21 -12.12
C VAL A 268 -11.58 0.69 -11.34
N ASN A 269 -11.77 -0.21 -10.37
CA ASN A 269 -10.65 -0.76 -9.57
C ASN A 269 -10.16 -2.14 -9.99
N LYS A 270 -11.02 -2.98 -10.58
CA LYS A 270 -10.76 -4.42 -10.75
C LYS A 270 -10.84 -4.90 -12.20
N HIS A 271 -11.60 -4.23 -13.07
CA HIS A 271 -11.83 -4.68 -14.44
C HIS A 271 -11.36 -3.69 -15.51
N SER A 272 -10.58 -2.68 -15.11
CA SER A 272 -10.06 -1.64 -16.00
C SER A 272 -8.54 -1.76 -16.16
N GLY A 273 -7.87 -0.68 -16.57
CA GLY A 273 -6.42 -0.64 -16.66
C GLY A 273 -5.86 -1.58 -17.71
N VAL A 274 -4.62 -2.03 -17.51
CA VAL A 274 -3.91 -2.96 -18.40
C VAL A 274 -4.73 -4.21 -18.65
N LEU A 275 -5.36 -4.78 -17.62
CA LEU A 275 -6.24 -5.94 -17.74
C LEU A 275 -7.44 -5.65 -18.66
N GLY A 276 -8.15 -4.54 -18.43
CA GLY A 276 -9.32 -4.17 -19.22
C GLY A 276 -8.99 -3.90 -20.69
N VAL A 277 -7.87 -3.21 -20.96
CA VAL A 277 -7.45 -2.88 -22.33
C VAL A 277 -6.88 -4.10 -23.05
N SER A 278 -5.94 -4.83 -22.43
CA SER A 278 -5.29 -5.98 -23.06
C SER A 278 -6.24 -7.17 -23.21
N GLY A 279 -7.11 -7.41 -22.24
CA GLY A 279 -7.87 -8.65 -22.11
C GLY A 279 -7.02 -9.88 -21.84
N VAL A 280 -5.74 -9.70 -21.47
CA VAL A 280 -4.77 -10.77 -21.20
C VAL A 280 -4.59 -10.92 -19.69
N SER A 281 -3.99 -9.92 -19.05
CA SER A 281 -3.60 -9.98 -17.64
C SER A 281 -3.43 -8.58 -17.07
N SER A 282 -3.42 -8.49 -15.75
CA SER A 282 -2.91 -7.30 -15.04
C SER A 282 -1.39 -7.35 -14.84
N ASP A 283 -0.76 -8.51 -15.08
CA ASP A 283 0.69 -8.68 -14.98
C ASP A 283 1.38 -8.19 -16.26
N MET A 284 2.24 -7.18 -16.12
CA MET A 284 2.93 -6.60 -17.27
C MET A 284 3.81 -7.60 -18.02
N ARG A 285 4.34 -8.63 -17.35
CA ARG A 285 5.19 -9.64 -17.99
C ARG A 285 4.40 -10.48 -18.99
N GLU A 286 3.22 -10.95 -18.58
CA GLU A 286 2.31 -11.71 -19.44
C GLU A 286 1.80 -10.85 -20.61
N VAL A 287 1.62 -9.55 -20.38
CA VAL A 287 1.21 -8.59 -21.43
C VAL A 287 2.35 -8.32 -22.40
N GLU A 288 3.59 -8.17 -21.95
CA GLU A 288 4.79 -8.04 -22.80
C GLU A 288 5.01 -9.28 -23.67
N GLU A 289 4.86 -10.48 -23.10
CA GLU A 289 4.92 -11.75 -23.83
C GLU A 289 3.84 -11.82 -24.91
N ALA A 290 2.58 -11.56 -24.56
CA ALA A 290 1.48 -11.55 -25.52
C ALA A 290 1.68 -10.50 -26.63
N ALA A 291 2.23 -9.33 -26.29
CA ALA A 291 2.55 -8.29 -27.26
C ALA A 291 3.66 -8.72 -28.22
N ALA A 292 4.69 -9.40 -27.72
CA ALA A 292 5.77 -9.97 -28.54
C ALA A 292 5.27 -11.08 -29.49
N GLU A 293 4.23 -11.81 -29.08
CA GLU A 293 3.52 -12.80 -29.91
C GLU A 293 2.52 -12.16 -30.91
N GLY A 294 2.38 -10.83 -30.90
CA GLY A 294 1.56 -10.09 -31.86
C GLY A 294 0.13 -9.79 -31.39
N ASN A 295 -0.20 -9.95 -30.11
CA ASN A 295 -1.51 -9.56 -29.58
C ASN A 295 -1.69 -8.03 -29.65
N GLU A 296 -2.59 -7.58 -30.53
CA GLU A 296 -2.83 -6.15 -30.80
C GLU A 296 -3.30 -5.37 -29.55
N ARG A 297 -4.14 -5.98 -28.71
CA ARG A 297 -4.65 -5.33 -27.49
C ARG A 297 -3.59 -5.24 -26.39
N ALA A 298 -2.69 -6.23 -26.31
CA ALA A 298 -1.54 -6.16 -25.42
C ALA A 298 -0.57 -5.04 -25.86
N ILE A 299 -0.26 -4.96 -27.17
CA ILE A 299 0.55 -3.86 -27.72
C ILE A 299 -0.09 -2.49 -27.45
N LEU A 300 -1.41 -2.37 -27.62
CA LEU A 300 -2.14 -1.15 -27.29
C LEU A 300 -1.98 -0.79 -25.80
N ALA A 301 -2.18 -1.76 -24.89
CA ALA A 301 -2.08 -1.53 -23.46
C ALA A 301 -0.68 -1.07 -23.01
N LEU A 302 0.40 -1.52 -23.67
CA LEU A 302 1.77 -1.08 -23.39
C LEU A 302 2.09 0.34 -23.91
N ARG A 303 1.35 0.82 -24.91
CA ARG A 303 1.56 2.14 -25.53
C ARG A 303 0.78 3.26 -24.83
N MET A 304 -0.30 2.91 -24.14
CA MET A 304 -1.11 3.82 -23.33
C MET A 304 -0.40 4.14 -22.01
#